data_AF-A0A2A5NYE4-F1
#
_entry.id   AF-A0A2A5NYE4-F1
#
_cell.length_a   1.000
_cell.length_b   1.000
_cell.length_c   1.000
_cell.angle_alpha   90.00
_cell.angle_beta   90.00
_cell.angle_gamma   90.00
#
_symmetry.space_group_name_H-M   'P 1'
#
loop_
_entity.id
_entity.type
_entity.pdbx_description
1 polymer ?
#
loop_
_entity_poly.entity_id
_entity_poly.type
_entity_poly.pdbx_seq_one_letter_code
_entity_poly.pdbx_strand_id
1 'polypeptide(L)'
;MKALREVGSLDEAARILGGVVEEALGSSQRRMVVLAGEAIALAPRLASLYADMAGRRVDALFAADTIEGEHALYRRFVGEARGVDVKPLLYEQAEEVLGTTWDMLFMDLTEQLRPNDLGRLVELVRGGGLIFLLTPPLDEWPNRLTRFQRKLIVPPYTEGDVRRRFIKRFIRKLTEHKGIWVLDGLKLVSGEPYQVKGALKPRPVPPPKPSLPMKLYDMAKTQDQVEALMGFEGFLRGDERRVLVLTANRGRGKSAALGLGAAGLIYTLGREDRVNIKVTAPDPRNVQAVFEFAERALRALGVRVRLEERGGVVTALRSSLGTIEYRSPYRLIHERADLAMVDEAAGIPVPLLFRVLRSFRRVVYSSTIHGYEGAGRGFSLRFLKALNEERGIEVEKVELKEPIRYAPGDPIESWLYDTLLLDAEPPQLTGEERSIQPRIGPTTSSS
;
A
#
# COMPACT_ATOMS: atom_id res chain seq x y z
N MET A 1 -7.08 1.00 -31.68
CA MET A 1 -7.43 -0.41 -31.37
C MET A 1 -6.23 -1.26 -31.74
N LYS A 2 -5.53 -1.85 -30.76
CA LYS A 2 -4.50 -2.86 -31.05
C LYS A 2 -5.21 -4.13 -31.55
N ALA A 3 -4.60 -4.82 -32.51
CA ALA A 3 -5.20 -5.95 -33.21
C ALA A 3 -5.62 -7.06 -32.23
N LEU A 4 -6.90 -7.41 -32.25
CA LEU A 4 -7.45 -8.56 -31.53
C LEU A 4 -6.88 -9.81 -32.18
N ARG A 5 -6.18 -10.65 -31.42
CA ARG A 5 -5.67 -11.94 -31.91
C ARG A 5 -6.54 -13.04 -31.34
N GLU A 6 -7.28 -13.73 -32.21
CA GLU A 6 -7.89 -15.01 -31.84
C GLU A 6 -6.80 -16.06 -31.67
N VAL A 7 -6.89 -16.82 -30.59
CA VAL A 7 -5.96 -17.88 -30.24
C VAL A 7 -6.66 -19.21 -30.50
N GLY A 8 -6.02 -20.14 -31.20
CA GLY A 8 -6.70 -21.34 -31.70
C GLY A 8 -7.08 -22.36 -30.62
N SER A 9 -6.52 -22.24 -29.41
CA SER A 9 -6.81 -23.12 -28.27
C SER A 9 -6.34 -22.53 -26.95
N LEU A 10 -6.85 -23.08 -25.83
CA LEU A 10 -6.33 -22.81 -24.49
C LEU A 10 -4.84 -23.18 -24.33
N ASP A 11 -4.35 -24.19 -25.06
CA ASP A 11 -2.93 -24.57 -25.07
C ASP A 11 -2.04 -23.54 -25.76
N GLU A 12 -2.50 -22.95 -26.85
CA GLU A 12 -1.81 -21.84 -27.49
C GLU A 12 -1.85 -20.59 -26.60
N ALA A 13 -2.98 -20.32 -25.93
CA ALA A 13 -3.10 -19.21 -24.99
C ALA A 13 -2.14 -19.36 -23.80
N ALA A 14 -2.02 -20.57 -23.25
CA ALA A 14 -1.06 -20.85 -22.18
C ALA A 14 0.40 -20.64 -22.62
N ARG A 15 0.75 -20.99 -23.87
CA ARG A 15 2.10 -20.72 -24.42
C ARG A 15 2.37 -19.23 -24.57
N ILE A 16 1.41 -18.46 -25.07
CA ILE A 16 1.53 -17.00 -25.19
C ILE A 16 1.71 -16.37 -23.80
N LEU A 17 0.88 -16.79 -22.84
CA LEU A 17 0.94 -16.28 -21.46
C LEU A 17 2.17 -16.77 -20.68
N GLY A 18 2.87 -17.81 -21.14
CA GLY A 18 4.16 -18.22 -20.60
C GLY A 18 5.23 -17.13 -20.68
N GLY A 19 5.18 -16.27 -21.70
CA GLY A 19 6.08 -15.10 -21.77
C GLY A 19 5.89 -14.12 -20.60
N VAL A 20 4.66 -14.01 -20.08
CA VAL A 20 4.36 -13.15 -18.92
C VAL A 20 5.02 -13.68 -17.64
N VAL A 21 5.07 -15.01 -17.51
CA VAL A 21 5.74 -15.69 -16.39
C VAL A 21 7.24 -15.41 -16.44
N GLU A 22 7.85 -15.56 -17.61
CA GLU A 22 9.26 -15.26 -17.83
C GLU A 22 9.59 -13.78 -17.54
N GLU A 23 8.75 -12.86 -18.03
CA GLU A 23 8.88 -11.43 -17.78
C GLU A 23 8.80 -11.06 -16.30
N ALA A 24 7.87 -11.68 -15.57
CA ALA A 24 7.72 -11.45 -14.14
C ALA A 24 8.97 -11.97 -13.42
N LEU A 25 9.36 -13.23 -13.61
CA LEU A 25 10.53 -13.82 -12.95
C LEU A 25 11.85 -13.11 -13.29
N GLY A 26 11.98 -12.61 -14.53
CA GLY A 26 13.14 -11.85 -14.99
C GLY A 26 13.17 -10.38 -14.53
N SER A 27 12.15 -9.93 -13.80
CA SER A 27 12.00 -8.54 -13.37
C SER A 27 11.83 -8.43 -11.85
N SER A 28 12.14 -7.25 -11.30
CA SER A 28 11.75 -6.88 -9.93
C SER A 28 10.40 -6.13 -9.89
N GLN A 29 9.68 -6.07 -11.02
CA GLN A 29 8.35 -5.49 -11.14
C GLN A 29 7.31 -6.60 -11.34
N ARG A 30 6.05 -6.33 -10.99
CA ARG A 30 4.92 -7.26 -11.09
C ARG A 30 4.35 -7.30 -12.50
N ARG A 31 3.65 -8.38 -12.82
CA ARG A 31 2.79 -8.49 -14.01
C ARG A 31 1.38 -8.88 -13.61
N MET A 32 0.42 -8.56 -14.48
CA MET A 32 -0.97 -8.91 -14.28
C MET A 32 -1.50 -9.71 -15.47
N VAL A 33 -2.28 -10.74 -15.17
CA VAL A 33 -3.02 -11.54 -16.15
C VAL A 33 -4.50 -11.46 -15.80
N VAL A 34 -5.31 -10.97 -16.73
CA VAL A 34 -6.76 -10.93 -16.62
C VAL A 34 -7.32 -12.07 -17.44
N LEU A 35 -8.06 -12.96 -16.78
CA LEU A 35 -8.69 -14.12 -17.39
C LEU A 35 -10.20 -13.94 -17.28
N ALA A 36 -10.85 -13.67 -18.41
CA ALA A 36 -12.28 -13.43 -18.51
C ALA A 36 -13.02 -14.65 -19.09
N GLY A 37 -14.16 -15.00 -18.49
CA GLY A 37 -15.01 -16.10 -18.96
C GLY A 37 -14.29 -17.45 -18.90
N GLU A 38 -14.29 -18.19 -20.02
CA GLU A 38 -13.67 -19.52 -20.12
C GLU A 38 -12.15 -19.51 -19.86
N ALA A 39 -11.49 -18.37 -20.08
CA ALA A 39 -10.05 -18.21 -19.85
C ALA A 39 -9.64 -18.45 -18.39
N ILE A 40 -10.57 -18.32 -17.43
CA ILE A 40 -10.32 -18.56 -16.00
C ILE A 40 -9.71 -19.95 -15.76
N ALA A 41 -10.06 -20.94 -16.57
CA ALA A 41 -9.53 -22.30 -16.49
C ALA A 41 -8.00 -22.38 -16.68
N LEU A 42 -7.34 -21.34 -17.21
CA LEU A 42 -5.90 -21.28 -17.37
C LEU A 42 -5.15 -20.89 -16.09
N ALA A 43 -5.83 -20.31 -15.11
CA ALA A 43 -5.20 -19.77 -13.90
C ALA A 43 -4.30 -20.81 -13.17
N PRO A 44 -4.74 -22.05 -12.91
CA PRO A 44 -3.93 -23.04 -12.19
C PRO A 44 -2.68 -23.46 -12.98
N ARG A 45 -2.82 -23.57 -14.31
CA ARG A 45 -1.72 -23.93 -15.20
C ARG A 45 -0.64 -22.86 -15.24
N LEU A 46 -1.01 -21.58 -15.33
CA LEU A 46 -0.06 -20.48 -15.31
C LEU A 46 0.64 -20.35 -13.95
N ALA A 47 -0.09 -20.60 -12.86
CA ALA A 47 0.49 -20.65 -11.52
C ALA A 47 1.54 -21.77 -11.40
N SER A 48 1.22 -22.96 -11.92
CA SER A 48 2.12 -24.11 -11.94
C SER A 48 3.36 -23.85 -12.79
N LEU A 49 3.18 -23.25 -13.98
CA LEU A 49 4.29 -22.87 -14.85
C LEU A 49 5.26 -21.90 -14.16
N TYR A 50 4.74 -20.90 -13.45
CA TYR A 50 5.58 -20.00 -12.66
C TYR A 50 6.33 -20.74 -11.55
N ALA A 51 5.69 -21.66 -10.83
CA ALA A 51 6.37 -22.43 -9.78
C ALA A 51 7.50 -23.32 -10.35
N ASP A 52 7.24 -23.96 -11.48
CA ASP A 52 8.22 -24.77 -12.20
C ASP A 52 9.42 -23.91 -12.66
N MET A 53 9.16 -22.76 -13.28
CA MET A 53 10.22 -21.84 -13.74
C MET A 53 10.99 -21.17 -12.59
N ALA A 54 10.32 -20.90 -11.46
CA ALA A 54 10.96 -20.37 -10.26
C ALA A 54 11.84 -21.40 -9.54
N GLY A 55 11.65 -22.69 -9.81
CA GLY A 55 12.41 -23.79 -9.20
C GLY A 55 12.19 -23.94 -7.69
N ARG A 56 11.06 -23.43 -7.16
CA ARG A 56 10.72 -23.47 -5.73
C ARG A 56 9.21 -23.52 -5.53
N ARG A 57 8.77 -23.87 -4.32
CA ARG A 57 7.37 -23.66 -3.92
C ARG A 57 7.04 -22.17 -3.88
N VAL A 58 5.81 -21.85 -4.24
CA VAL A 58 5.32 -20.48 -4.45
C VAL A 58 4.10 -20.24 -3.57
N ASP A 59 4.09 -19.13 -2.84
CA ASP A 59 2.98 -18.79 -1.95
C ASP A 59 1.97 -17.91 -2.70
N ALA A 60 0.72 -18.38 -2.80
CA ALA A 60 -0.36 -17.70 -3.47
C ALA A 60 -1.51 -17.38 -2.51
N LEU A 61 -2.09 -16.18 -2.66
CA LEU A 61 -3.30 -15.77 -1.98
C LEU A 61 -4.49 -15.84 -2.96
N PHE A 62 -5.56 -16.54 -2.59
CA PHE A 62 -6.78 -16.63 -3.39
C PHE A 62 -7.92 -15.91 -2.67
N ALA A 63 -8.28 -14.73 -3.16
CA ALA A 63 -9.31 -13.87 -2.58
C ALA A 63 -10.64 -14.01 -3.33
N ALA A 64 -11.71 -14.33 -2.61
CA ALA A 64 -13.05 -14.50 -3.19
C ALA A 64 -14.17 -14.13 -2.21
N ASP A 65 -15.40 -13.98 -2.71
CA ASP A 65 -16.60 -13.85 -1.88
C ASP A 65 -16.99 -15.18 -1.22
N THR A 66 -16.74 -16.31 -1.89
CA THR A 66 -17.03 -17.65 -1.39
C THR A 66 -15.91 -18.62 -1.73
N ILE A 67 -15.40 -19.32 -0.72
CA ILE A 67 -14.34 -20.34 -0.84
C ILE A 67 -14.91 -21.77 -0.91
N GLU A 68 -16.12 -21.95 -0.39
CA GLU A 68 -16.80 -23.24 -0.31
C GLU A 68 -17.96 -23.35 -1.30
N GLY A 69 -18.32 -24.59 -1.66
CA GLY A 69 -19.36 -24.92 -2.65
C GLY A 69 -18.82 -25.54 -3.93
N GLU A 70 -19.67 -26.22 -4.69
CA GLU A 70 -19.29 -26.88 -5.96
C GLU A 70 -18.86 -25.89 -7.04
N HIS A 71 -19.41 -24.68 -7.02
CA HIS A 71 -19.10 -23.62 -7.99
C HIS A 71 -17.95 -22.69 -7.55
N ALA A 72 -17.34 -22.92 -6.38
CA ALA A 72 -16.25 -22.07 -5.91
C ALA A 72 -14.98 -22.29 -6.74
N LEU A 73 -14.52 -21.23 -7.44
CA LEU A 73 -13.32 -21.28 -8.27
C LEU A 73 -12.08 -21.75 -7.48
N TYR A 74 -12.02 -21.42 -6.18
CA TYR A 74 -10.95 -21.84 -5.28
C TYR A 74 -10.72 -23.35 -5.27
N ARG A 75 -11.77 -24.16 -5.12
CA ARG A 75 -11.62 -25.62 -5.02
C ARG A 75 -11.06 -26.23 -6.29
N ARG A 76 -11.58 -25.79 -7.44
CA ARG A 76 -11.07 -26.18 -8.75
C ARG A 76 -9.61 -25.76 -8.92
N PHE A 77 -9.29 -24.53 -8.52
CA PHE A 77 -7.93 -24.01 -8.61
C PHE A 77 -6.92 -24.86 -7.81
N VAL A 78 -7.23 -25.16 -6.55
CA VAL A 78 -6.36 -25.94 -5.67
C VAL A 78 -6.20 -27.39 -6.16
N GLY A 79 -7.23 -27.97 -6.76
CA GLY A 79 -7.15 -29.33 -7.32
C GLY A 79 -6.24 -29.45 -8.55
N GLU A 80 -6.08 -28.36 -9.31
CA GLU A 80 -5.32 -28.36 -10.57
C GLU A 80 -3.91 -27.74 -10.43
N ALA A 81 -3.71 -26.79 -9.52
CA ALA A 81 -2.44 -26.09 -9.33
C ALA A 81 -1.38 -26.98 -8.65
N ARG A 82 -0.19 -27.07 -9.25
CA ARG A 82 0.96 -27.84 -8.74
C ARG A 82 2.10 -26.92 -8.36
N GLY A 83 2.83 -27.25 -7.30
CA GLY A 83 3.98 -26.46 -6.83
C GLY A 83 3.63 -25.13 -6.13
N VAL A 84 2.34 -24.85 -5.97
CA VAL A 84 1.82 -23.61 -5.35
C VAL A 84 1.15 -23.95 -4.02
N ASP A 85 1.51 -23.21 -2.96
CA ASP A 85 0.79 -23.23 -1.69
C ASP A 85 -0.25 -22.11 -1.69
N VAL A 86 -1.54 -22.48 -1.74
CA VAL A 86 -2.64 -21.54 -1.96
C VAL A 86 -3.38 -21.32 -0.65
N LYS A 87 -3.34 -20.08 -0.13
CA LYS A 87 -4.10 -19.68 1.04
C LYS A 87 -5.44 -19.04 0.61
N PRO A 88 -6.59 -19.53 1.11
CA PRO A 88 -7.87 -18.89 0.85
C PRO A 88 -8.00 -17.61 1.67
N LEU A 89 -8.71 -16.63 1.11
CA LEU A 89 -9.07 -15.39 1.77
C LEU A 89 -10.50 -15.01 1.38
N LEU A 90 -11.37 -14.89 2.36
CA LEU A 90 -12.64 -14.19 2.14
C LEU A 90 -12.34 -12.70 2.09
N TYR A 91 -12.90 -11.99 1.11
CA TYR A 91 -12.68 -10.54 1.00
C TYR A 91 -13.08 -9.76 2.27
N GLU A 92 -14.06 -10.25 3.04
CA GLU A 92 -14.45 -9.68 4.34
C GLU A 92 -13.29 -9.69 5.36
N GLN A 93 -12.32 -10.58 5.17
CA GLN A 93 -11.14 -10.75 6.02
C GLN A 93 -9.88 -10.12 5.40
N ALA A 94 -10.00 -9.30 4.35
CA ALA A 94 -8.85 -8.71 3.66
C ALA A 94 -7.92 -7.89 4.58
N GLU A 95 -8.42 -7.45 5.74
CA GLU A 95 -7.65 -6.74 6.76
C GLU A 95 -6.66 -7.63 7.51
N GLU A 96 -6.91 -8.94 7.60
CA GLU A 96 -6.06 -9.90 8.32
C GLU A 96 -4.75 -10.20 7.60
N VAL A 97 -4.70 -10.03 6.28
CA VAL A 97 -3.52 -10.29 5.46
C VAL A 97 -2.66 -9.04 5.23
N LEU A 98 -3.05 -7.90 5.79
CA LEU A 98 -2.28 -6.67 5.66
C LEU A 98 -0.90 -6.82 6.32
N GLY A 99 0.12 -6.26 5.67
CA GLY A 99 1.51 -6.40 6.12
C GLY A 99 2.21 -7.65 5.58
N THR A 100 1.48 -8.68 5.17
CA THR A 100 2.06 -9.88 4.53
C THR A 100 2.61 -9.59 3.13
N THR A 101 3.29 -10.57 2.53
CA THR A 101 3.83 -10.47 1.17
C THR A 101 3.72 -11.83 0.47
N TRP A 102 3.25 -11.84 -0.78
CA TRP A 102 2.94 -13.06 -1.53
C TRP A 102 3.67 -13.09 -2.88
N ASP A 103 3.88 -14.28 -3.45
CA ASP A 103 4.34 -14.41 -4.84
C ASP A 103 3.23 -14.17 -5.84
N MET A 104 2.02 -14.63 -5.50
CA MET A 104 0.86 -14.53 -6.37
C MET A 104 -0.39 -14.07 -5.63
N LEU A 105 -1.25 -13.40 -6.38
CA LEU A 105 -2.60 -13.07 -5.95
C LEU A 105 -3.59 -13.50 -7.03
N PHE A 106 -4.61 -14.25 -6.64
CA PHE A 106 -5.80 -14.53 -7.43
C PHE A 106 -6.96 -13.76 -6.82
N MET A 107 -7.56 -12.86 -7.58
CA MET A 107 -8.77 -12.15 -7.18
C MET A 107 -9.93 -12.66 -8.02
N ASP A 108 -10.87 -13.32 -7.35
CA ASP A 108 -12.14 -13.71 -7.95
C ASP A 108 -13.10 -12.52 -7.96
N LEU A 109 -13.23 -11.90 -9.14
CA LEU A 109 -14.07 -10.75 -9.38
C LEU A 109 -15.37 -11.12 -10.12
N THR A 110 -15.70 -12.41 -10.25
CA THR A 110 -16.87 -12.85 -11.04
C THR A 110 -18.19 -12.39 -10.43
N GLU A 111 -18.25 -12.31 -9.10
CA GLU A 111 -19.44 -11.86 -8.35
C GLU A 111 -19.41 -10.35 -8.09
N GLN A 112 -18.32 -9.84 -7.51
CA GLN A 112 -18.23 -8.44 -7.13
C GLN A 112 -16.80 -7.88 -7.19
N LEU A 113 -16.66 -6.70 -7.81
CA LEU A 113 -15.45 -5.88 -7.70
C LEU A 113 -15.62 -4.85 -6.57
N ARG A 114 -14.84 -5.00 -5.50
CA ARG A 114 -14.69 -3.99 -4.44
C ARG A 114 -13.39 -3.22 -4.63
N PRO A 115 -13.45 -1.90 -4.94
CA PRO A 115 -12.25 -1.09 -5.17
C PRO A 115 -11.27 -1.08 -3.98
N ASN A 116 -11.78 -1.11 -2.75
CA ASN A 116 -10.97 -1.11 -1.54
C ASN A 116 -10.12 -2.39 -1.45
N ASP A 117 -10.69 -3.55 -1.77
CA ASP A 117 -9.95 -4.82 -1.70
C ASP A 117 -8.91 -4.92 -2.81
N LEU A 118 -9.21 -4.37 -3.99
CA LEU A 118 -8.22 -4.21 -5.04
C LEU A 118 -7.01 -3.39 -4.55
N GLY A 119 -7.27 -2.22 -3.95
CA GLY A 119 -6.23 -1.36 -3.37
C GLY A 119 -5.42 -2.05 -2.27
N ARG A 120 -6.06 -2.90 -1.46
CA ARG A 120 -5.43 -3.64 -0.36
C ARG A 120 -4.57 -4.80 -0.84
N LEU A 121 -5.10 -5.62 -1.73
CA LEU A 121 -4.56 -6.94 -2.05
C LEU A 121 -3.48 -6.88 -3.14
N VAL A 122 -3.66 -6.05 -4.17
CA VAL A 122 -2.69 -5.93 -5.28
C VAL A 122 -1.30 -5.53 -4.77
N GLU A 123 -1.24 -4.70 -3.73
CA GLU A 123 0.01 -4.23 -3.12
C GLU A 123 0.74 -5.29 -2.26
N LEU A 124 0.13 -6.45 -1.99
CA LEU A 124 0.74 -7.53 -1.21
C LEU A 124 1.71 -8.38 -2.06
N VAL A 125 1.60 -8.32 -3.39
CA VAL A 125 2.45 -9.12 -4.28
C VAL A 125 3.85 -8.52 -4.37
N ARG A 126 4.88 -9.36 -4.24
CA ARG A 126 6.29 -8.94 -4.38
C ARG A 126 6.68 -8.68 -5.83
N GLY A 127 7.78 -7.96 -6.04
CA GLY A 127 8.41 -7.77 -7.34
C GLY A 127 8.73 -9.11 -7.99
N GLY A 128 8.46 -9.21 -9.29
CA GLY A 128 8.54 -10.44 -10.05
C GLY A 128 7.39 -11.43 -9.82
N GLY A 129 6.42 -11.07 -8.97
CA GLY A 129 5.20 -11.84 -8.76
C GLY A 129 4.10 -11.58 -9.81
N LEU A 130 3.06 -12.43 -9.77
CA LEU A 130 1.93 -12.39 -10.70
C LEU A 130 0.61 -12.08 -9.99
N ILE A 131 -0.19 -11.23 -10.61
CA ILE A 131 -1.55 -10.92 -10.16
C ILE A 131 -2.53 -11.43 -11.21
N PHE A 132 -3.48 -12.25 -10.79
CA PHE A 132 -4.54 -12.79 -11.62
C PHE A 132 -5.87 -12.15 -11.23
N LEU A 133 -6.54 -11.56 -12.21
CA LEU A 133 -7.91 -11.10 -12.09
C LEU A 133 -8.81 -12.08 -12.83
N LEU A 134 -9.68 -12.78 -12.10
CA LEU A 134 -10.65 -13.71 -12.66
C LEU A 134 -11.97 -12.95 -12.82
N THR A 135 -12.41 -12.73 -14.05
CA THR A 135 -13.53 -11.82 -14.32
C THR A 135 -14.62 -12.47 -15.15
N PRO A 136 -15.85 -11.94 -15.14
CA PRO A 136 -16.81 -12.26 -16.19
C PRO A 136 -16.28 -11.89 -17.59
N PRO A 137 -16.91 -12.38 -18.67
CA PRO A 137 -16.69 -11.85 -20.01
C PRO A 137 -16.77 -10.32 -20.03
N LEU A 138 -15.82 -9.66 -20.70
CA LEU A 138 -15.61 -8.22 -20.54
C LEU A 138 -16.74 -7.38 -21.16
N ASP A 139 -17.43 -7.91 -22.14
CA ASP A 139 -18.59 -7.30 -22.80
C ASP A 139 -19.87 -7.40 -21.95
N GLU A 140 -20.03 -8.50 -21.21
CA GLU A 140 -21.16 -8.70 -20.30
C GLU A 140 -20.99 -7.96 -18.97
N TRP A 141 -19.75 -7.83 -18.48
CA TRP A 141 -19.48 -7.33 -17.13
C TRP A 141 -20.08 -5.95 -16.82
N PRO A 142 -20.02 -4.94 -17.72
CA PRO A 142 -20.66 -3.64 -17.51
C PRO A 142 -22.19 -3.71 -17.34
N ASN A 143 -22.82 -4.79 -17.76
CA ASN A 143 -24.27 -4.98 -17.72
C ASN A 143 -24.74 -5.82 -16.52
N ARG A 144 -23.82 -6.47 -15.80
CA ARG A 144 -24.14 -7.25 -14.60
C ARG A 144 -24.40 -6.34 -13.41
N LEU A 145 -25.45 -6.66 -12.64
CA LEU A 145 -25.78 -5.99 -11.38
C LEU A 145 -25.38 -6.88 -10.21
N THR A 146 -24.56 -6.33 -9.32
CA THR A 146 -24.12 -7.04 -8.12
C THR A 146 -25.25 -7.08 -7.08
N ARG A 147 -25.24 -8.10 -6.20
CA ARG A 147 -26.18 -8.17 -5.06
C ARG A 147 -26.10 -6.93 -4.18
N PHE A 148 -24.90 -6.39 -3.98
CA PHE A 148 -24.67 -5.17 -3.22
C PHE A 148 -25.34 -3.96 -3.87
N GLN A 149 -25.15 -3.75 -5.18
CA GLN A 149 -25.79 -2.63 -5.88
C GLN A 149 -27.31 -2.70 -5.83
N ARG A 150 -27.90 -3.90 -5.96
CA ARG A 150 -29.36 -4.10 -5.81
C ARG A 150 -29.88 -3.63 -4.46
N LYS A 151 -29.12 -3.85 -3.38
CA LYS A 151 -29.48 -3.40 -2.02
C LYS A 151 -29.41 -1.87 -1.85
N LEU A 152 -28.65 -1.17 -2.69
CA LEU A 152 -28.52 0.30 -2.64
C LEU A 152 -29.61 1.02 -3.44
N ILE A 153 -30.41 0.28 -4.24
CA ILE A 153 -31.50 0.86 -5.00
C ILE A 153 -32.65 1.17 -4.04
N VAL A 154 -33.05 2.44 -3.99
CA VAL A 154 -34.17 2.93 -3.17
C VAL A 154 -35.26 3.49 -4.09
N PRO A 155 -36.55 3.38 -3.74
CA PRO A 155 -37.62 4.01 -4.51
C PRO A 155 -37.39 5.53 -4.65
N PRO A 156 -37.67 6.14 -5.83
CA PRO A 156 -38.31 5.57 -7.03
C PRO A 156 -37.33 4.95 -8.04
N TYR A 157 -36.05 4.81 -7.70
CA TYR A 157 -35.03 4.32 -8.63
C TYR A 157 -35.16 2.81 -8.88
N THR A 158 -34.73 2.38 -10.07
CA THR A 158 -34.76 1.00 -10.54
C THR A 158 -33.35 0.50 -10.88
N GLU A 159 -33.23 -0.80 -11.20
CA GLU A 159 -31.97 -1.38 -11.69
C GLU A 159 -31.40 -0.69 -12.93
N GLY A 160 -32.27 -0.09 -13.76
CA GLY A 160 -31.88 0.67 -14.95
C GLY A 160 -31.17 1.99 -14.64
N ASP A 161 -31.42 2.57 -13.46
CA ASP A 161 -30.86 3.87 -13.06
C ASP A 161 -29.43 3.77 -12.52
N VAL A 162 -28.98 2.55 -12.18
CA VAL A 162 -27.65 2.30 -11.61
C VAL A 162 -26.57 2.51 -12.67
N ARG A 163 -25.87 3.64 -12.59
CA ARG A 163 -24.78 4.00 -13.51
C ARG A 163 -23.51 3.18 -13.24
N ARG A 164 -23.14 2.29 -14.17
CA ARG A 164 -21.94 1.41 -14.07
C ARG A 164 -20.65 2.07 -14.61
N ARG A 165 -20.34 3.29 -14.17
CA ARG A 165 -19.19 4.06 -14.70
C ARG A 165 -17.83 3.47 -14.31
N PHE A 166 -17.71 2.96 -13.09
CA PHE A 166 -16.44 2.44 -12.60
C PHE A 166 -15.99 1.17 -13.34
N ILE A 167 -16.88 0.19 -13.57
CA ILE A 167 -16.54 -1.03 -14.33
C ILE A 167 -16.07 -0.68 -15.74
N LYS A 168 -16.73 0.24 -16.43
CA LYS A 168 -16.28 0.71 -17.76
C LYS A 168 -14.88 1.33 -17.71
N ARG A 169 -14.60 2.14 -16.68
CA ARG A 169 -13.25 2.70 -16.44
C ARG A 169 -12.25 1.57 -16.17
N PHE A 170 -12.58 0.65 -15.28
CA PHE A 170 -11.74 -0.46 -14.87
C PHE A 170 -11.28 -1.30 -16.06
N ILE A 171 -12.23 -1.77 -16.88
CA ILE A 171 -11.94 -2.56 -18.10
C ILE A 171 -11.08 -1.76 -19.07
N ARG A 172 -11.39 -0.48 -19.29
CA ARG A 172 -10.59 0.38 -20.15
C ARG A 172 -9.14 0.48 -19.64
N LYS A 173 -8.95 0.70 -18.34
CA LYS A 173 -7.63 0.83 -17.72
C LYS A 173 -6.80 -0.45 -17.79
N LEU A 174 -7.41 -1.64 -17.77
CA LEU A 174 -6.69 -2.90 -18.01
C LEU A 174 -6.02 -2.94 -19.39
N THR A 175 -6.57 -2.26 -20.39
CA THR A 175 -6.03 -2.23 -21.76
C THR A 175 -5.13 -1.04 -22.08
N GLU A 176 -5.19 0.03 -21.26
CA GLU A 176 -4.38 1.24 -21.46
C GLU A 176 -2.98 1.12 -20.82
N HIS A 177 -2.81 0.22 -19.84
CA HIS A 177 -1.58 0.08 -19.07
C HIS A 177 -0.71 -1.08 -19.57
N LYS A 178 0.62 -0.92 -19.42
CA LYS A 178 1.61 -1.93 -19.81
C LYS A 178 1.72 -3.03 -18.73
N GLY A 179 2.35 -4.15 -19.06
CA GLY A 179 2.56 -5.26 -18.11
C GLY A 179 1.28 -5.99 -17.68
N ILE A 180 0.15 -5.71 -18.35
CA ILE A 180 -1.13 -6.36 -18.18
C ILE A 180 -1.46 -7.13 -19.45
N TRP A 181 -1.78 -8.40 -19.29
CA TRP A 181 -2.28 -9.27 -20.35
C TRP A 181 -3.75 -9.58 -20.10
N VAL A 182 -4.58 -9.41 -21.11
CA VAL A 182 -6.04 -9.54 -21.00
C VAL A 182 -6.52 -10.56 -22.02
N LEU A 183 -7.02 -11.68 -21.52
CA LEU A 183 -7.57 -12.77 -22.32
C LEU A 183 -9.05 -12.95 -21.98
N ASP A 184 -9.91 -12.90 -22.99
CA ASP A 184 -11.36 -13.11 -22.86
C ASP A 184 -11.78 -14.32 -23.70
N GLY A 185 -12.10 -15.42 -23.02
CA GLY A 185 -12.19 -16.73 -23.66
C GLY A 185 -10.89 -17.11 -24.39
N LEU A 186 -10.95 -17.23 -25.72
CA LEU A 186 -9.79 -17.49 -26.58
C LEU A 186 -9.24 -16.24 -27.28
N LYS A 187 -9.75 -15.06 -26.92
CA LYS A 187 -9.40 -13.80 -27.58
C LYS A 187 -8.41 -13.01 -26.75
N LEU A 188 -7.20 -12.80 -27.29
CA LEU A 188 -6.24 -11.90 -26.67
C LEU A 188 -6.66 -10.45 -26.95
N VAL A 189 -7.20 -9.79 -25.92
CA VAL A 189 -7.74 -8.43 -26.00
C VAL A 189 -6.63 -7.38 -25.89
N SER A 190 -5.67 -7.62 -25.00
CA SER A 190 -4.50 -6.75 -24.79
C SER A 190 -3.36 -7.56 -24.20
N GLY A 191 -2.12 -7.13 -24.40
CA GLY A 191 -0.93 -7.79 -23.90
C GLY A 191 0.20 -7.69 -24.91
N GLU A 192 1.31 -7.11 -24.50
CA GLU A 192 2.54 -7.09 -25.27
C GLU A 192 3.72 -7.27 -24.34
N PRO A 193 4.84 -7.86 -24.82
CA PRO A 193 5.97 -8.08 -23.96
C PRO A 193 6.50 -6.79 -23.34
N TYR A 194 6.62 -6.77 -22.02
CA TYR A 194 7.09 -5.62 -21.28
C TYR A 194 8.41 -5.96 -20.59
N GLN A 195 9.50 -5.84 -21.35
CA GLN A 195 10.85 -6.00 -20.82
C GLN A 195 11.43 -4.65 -20.39
N VAL A 196 11.41 -4.40 -19.08
CA VAL A 196 12.29 -3.39 -18.49
C VAL A 196 13.59 -4.11 -18.16
N LYS A 197 14.70 -3.75 -18.82
CA LYS A 197 16.04 -4.25 -18.45
C LYS A 197 16.20 -4.05 -16.95
N GLY A 198 16.45 -5.14 -16.22
CA GLY A 198 16.40 -5.18 -14.77
C GLY A 198 17.21 -4.06 -14.14
N ALA A 199 16.54 -2.99 -13.72
CA ALA A 199 17.13 -2.04 -12.80
C ALA A 199 17.24 -2.80 -11.47
N LEU A 200 18.42 -3.34 -11.19
CA LEU A 200 18.74 -3.86 -9.87
C LEU A 200 18.38 -2.76 -8.88
N LYS A 201 17.59 -3.10 -7.85
CA LYS A 201 17.23 -2.14 -6.81
C LYS A 201 18.54 -1.60 -6.22
N PRO A 202 18.82 -0.29 -6.33
CA PRO A 202 20.05 0.26 -5.79
C PRO A 202 20.08 -0.04 -4.29
N ARG A 203 21.23 -0.52 -3.80
CA ARG A 203 21.38 -0.75 -2.36
C ARG A 203 21.35 0.60 -1.65
N PRO A 204 20.60 0.75 -0.55
CA PRO A 204 20.65 1.95 0.26
C PRO A 204 22.08 2.23 0.71
N VAL A 205 22.46 3.51 0.71
CA VAL A 205 23.79 3.95 1.14
C VAL A 205 23.64 4.63 2.50
N PRO A 206 24.12 4.00 3.59
CA PRO A 206 24.13 4.62 4.91
C PRO A 206 25.00 5.90 4.94
N PRO A 207 24.71 6.85 5.84
CA PRO A 207 25.58 7.99 6.05
C PRO A 207 26.97 7.55 6.58
N PRO A 208 28.05 8.28 6.27
CA PRO A 208 29.41 7.86 6.61
C PRO A 208 29.72 7.85 8.11
N LYS A 209 29.04 8.68 8.91
CA LYS A 209 29.20 8.78 10.37
C LYS A 209 27.84 8.91 11.04
N PRO A 210 27.07 7.82 11.14
CA PRO A 210 25.75 7.86 11.77
C PRO A 210 25.89 8.06 13.28
N SER A 211 24.97 8.83 13.87
CA SER A 211 24.73 8.90 15.31
C SER A 211 23.92 7.69 15.81
N LEU A 212 23.13 7.06 14.95
CA LEU A 212 22.48 5.78 15.24
C LEU A 212 23.40 4.58 14.88
N PRO A 213 23.19 3.39 15.49
CA PRO A 213 24.01 2.23 15.15
C PRO A 213 23.93 1.83 13.67
N MET A 214 25.08 1.57 13.03
CA MET A 214 25.16 1.19 11.61
C MET A 214 24.26 -0.01 11.25
N LYS A 215 24.15 -0.99 12.15
CA LYS A 215 23.26 -2.16 12.00
C LYS A 215 21.81 -1.80 11.68
N LEU A 216 21.30 -0.64 12.14
CA LEU A 216 19.94 -0.21 11.84
C LEU A 216 19.79 0.27 10.40
N TYR A 217 20.82 0.92 9.85
CA TYR A 217 20.87 1.31 8.44
C TYR A 217 20.98 0.08 7.54
N ASP A 218 21.72 -0.94 7.95
CA ASP A 218 21.81 -2.22 7.21
C ASP A 218 20.46 -2.95 7.14
N MET A 219 19.52 -2.66 8.05
CA MET A 219 18.16 -3.21 8.03
C MET A 219 17.21 -2.42 7.10
N ALA A 220 17.57 -1.22 6.67
CA ALA A 220 16.77 -0.42 5.75
C ALA A 220 16.79 -1.03 4.34
N LYS A 221 15.62 -1.06 3.68
CA LYS A 221 15.44 -1.63 2.34
C LYS A 221 15.45 -0.60 1.21
N THR A 222 15.35 0.68 1.54
CA THR A 222 15.27 1.80 0.59
C THR A 222 16.09 2.97 1.10
N GLN A 223 16.51 3.85 0.19
CA GLN A 223 17.22 5.07 0.58
C GLN A 223 16.32 5.98 1.43
N ASP A 224 15.04 6.03 1.13
CA ASP A 224 14.08 6.83 1.91
C ASP A 224 13.97 6.35 3.38
N GLN A 225 14.16 5.05 3.64
CA GLN A 225 14.22 4.54 5.01
C GLN A 225 15.52 4.96 5.72
N VAL A 226 16.65 5.04 4.99
CA VAL A 226 17.90 5.59 5.51
C VAL A 226 17.73 7.07 5.87
N GLU A 227 17.11 7.86 4.99
CA GLU A 227 16.79 9.27 5.25
C GLU A 227 15.85 9.44 6.43
N ALA A 228 14.84 8.57 6.56
CA ALA A 228 13.95 8.57 7.72
C ALA A 228 14.73 8.31 9.03
N LEU A 229 15.67 7.36 9.03
CA LEU A 229 16.56 7.11 10.18
C LEU A 229 17.47 8.30 10.48
N MET A 230 17.98 8.99 9.45
CA MET A 230 18.73 10.24 9.62
C MET A 230 17.89 11.32 10.32
N GLY A 231 16.60 11.43 9.97
CA GLY A 231 15.68 12.34 10.66
C GLY A 231 15.48 11.98 12.14
N PHE A 232 15.53 10.70 12.50
CA PHE A 232 15.54 10.27 13.90
C PHE A 232 16.83 10.69 14.63
N GLU A 233 17.98 10.76 13.97
CA GLU A 233 19.24 11.18 14.59
C GLU A 233 19.16 12.60 15.17
N GLY A 234 18.36 13.47 14.58
CA GLY A 234 18.21 14.82 15.10
C GLY A 234 17.54 14.88 16.47
N PHE A 235 16.83 13.83 16.91
CA PHE A 235 16.34 13.74 18.30
C PHE A 235 17.44 13.44 19.33
N LEU A 236 18.63 13.03 18.87
CA LEU A 236 19.81 12.83 19.73
C LEU A 236 20.53 14.16 20.02
N ARG A 237 20.15 15.25 19.33
CA ARG A 237 20.85 16.53 19.39
C ARG A 237 19.97 17.58 20.05
N GLY A 238 20.60 18.36 20.92
CA GLY A 238 20.02 19.56 21.49
C GLY A 238 18.77 19.33 22.34
N ASP A 239 18.28 20.47 22.81
CA ASP A 239 17.10 20.58 23.66
C ASP A 239 15.97 21.29 22.91
N GLU A 240 16.02 21.45 21.60
CA GLU A 240 14.93 22.14 20.91
C GLU A 240 13.66 21.27 20.79
N ARG A 241 12.52 21.92 20.60
CA ARG A 241 11.30 21.19 20.22
C ARG A 241 11.46 20.73 18.78
N ARG A 242 11.38 19.43 18.56
CA ARG A 242 11.66 18.83 17.26
C ARG A 242 10.51 17.94 16.81
N VAL A 243 10.18 18.05 15.54
CA VAL A 243 9.12 17.27 14.89
C VAL A 243 9.68 16.62 13.64
N LEU A 244 9.56 15.30 13.56
CA LEU A 244 9.80 14.55 12.33
C LEU A 244 8.46 14.19 11.71
N VAL A 245 8.26 14.54 10.45
CA VAL A 245 7.07 14.15 9.68
C VAL A 245 7.50 13.14 8.63
N LEU A 246 7.02 11.91 8.76
CA LEU A 246 7.15 10.85 7.78
C LEU A 246 5.87 10.76 6.96
N THR A 247 5.97 11.06 5.67
CA THR A 247 4.85 10.91 4.75
C THR A 247 5.17 9.84 3.73
N ALA A 248 4.20 8.98 3.42
CA ALA A 248 4.44 7.91 2.46
C ALA A 248 3.15 7.48 1.78
N ASN A 249 3.25 6.74 0.69
CA ASN A 249 2.13 5.91 0.26
C ASN A 249 2.14 4.57 1.01
N ARG A 250 1.13 3.74 0.78
CA ARG A 250 1.07 2.39 1.35
C ARG A 250 2.19 1.51 0.79
N GLY A 251 2.68 0.58 1.60
CA GLY A 251 3.74 -0.35 1.19
C GLY A 251 5.14 0.25 1.05
N ARG A 252 5.40 1.43 1.61
CA ARG A 252 6.72 2.10 1.58
C ARG A 252 7.59 1.88 2.81
N GLY A 253 7.10 1.10 3.78
CA GLY A 253 7.90 0.72 4.96
C GLY A 253 7.98 1.79 6.06
N LYS A 254 6.98 2.67 6.14
CA LYS A 254 6.84 3.74 7.14
C LYS A 254 6.86 3.22 8.58
N SER A 255 6.03 2.23 8.92
CA SER A 255 6.01 1.63 10.27
C SER A 255 7.30 0.87 10.61
N ALA A 256 8.00 0.33 9.60
CA ALA A 256 9.33 -0.25 9.80
C ALA A 256 10.35 0.84 10.17
N ALA A 257 10.37 1.96 9.44
CA ALA A 257 11.24 3.10 9.75
C ALA A 257 10.97 3.66 11.16
N LEU A 258 9.69 3.77 11.57
CA LEU A 258 9.32 4.15 12.95
C LEU A 258 9.89 3.17 13.99
N GLY A 259 9.74 1.87 13.77
CA GLY A 259 10.24 0.85 14.69
C GLY A 259 11.77 0.85 14.81
N LEU A 260 12.47 0.93 13.67
CA LEU A 260 13.93 1.04 13.63
C LEU A 260 14.43 2.33 14.31
N GLY A 261 13.81 3.47 14.02
CA GLY A 261 14.16 4.76 14.62
C GLY A 261 13.95 4.78 16.14
N ALA A 262 12.81 4.27 16.60
CA ALA A 262 12.52 4.15 18.03
C ALA A 262 13.51 3.23 18.75
N ALA A 263 13.85 2.09 18.16
CA ALA A 263 14.88 1.20 18.69
C ALA A 263 16.25 1.87 18.75
N GLY A 264 16.59 2.66 17.72
CA GLY A 264 17.81 3.46 17.69
C GLY A 264 17.91 4.46 18.84
N LEU A 265 16.85 5.23 19.08
CA LEU A 265 16.80 6.17 20.21
C LEU A 265 16.89 5.46 21.56
N ILE A 266 16.14 4.36 21.75
CA ILE A 266 16.24 3.54 22.97
C ILE A 266 17.66 3.02 23.17
N TYR A 267 18.31 2.54 22.11
CA TYR A 267 19.65 1.98 22.24
C TYR A 267 20.72 3.03 22.54
N THR A 268 20.63 4.20 21.91
CA THR A 268 21.64 5.26 22.04
C THR A 268 21.47 6.03 23.35
N LEU A 269 20.25 6.53 23.64
CA LEU A 269 19.98 7.33 24.84
C LEU A 269 19.81 6.46 26.10
N GLY A 270 19.30 5.23 25.93
CA GLY A 270 19.02 4.29 27.02
C GLY A 270 20.23 3.79 27.80
N ARG A 271 21.45 4.12 27.34
CA ARG A 271 22.71 3.84 28.03
C ARG A 271 22.95 4.78 29.21
N GLU A 272 22.39 5.99 29.16
CA GLU A 272 22.47 6.98 30.21
C GLU A 272 21.23 6.90 31.10
N ASP A 273 20.05 7.09 30.49
CA ASP A 273 18.76 7.07 31.19
C ASP A 273 17.72 6.27 30.42
N ARG A 274 16.83 5.58 31.14
CA ARG A 274 15.80 4.74 30.51
C ARG A 274 14.86 5.59 29.65
N VAL A 275 14.80 5.28 28.35
CA VAL A 275 13.97 6.00 27.38
C VAL A 275 12.53 5.49 27.40
N ASN A 276 11.56 6.39 27.49
CA ASN A 276 10.13 6.10 27.40
C ASN A 276 9.58 6.72 26.11
N ILE A 277 9.10 5.86 25.20
CA ILE A 277 8.46 6.26 23.95
C ILE A 277 6.99 5.86 24.00
N LYS A 278 6.08 6.78 23.67
CA LYS A 278 4.68 6.44 23.42
C LYS A 278 4.40 6.39 21.94
N VAL A 279 3.64 5.38 21.51
CA VAL A 279 3.14 5.26 20.14
C VAL A 279 1.61 5.31 20.14
N THR A 280 1.02 5.97 19.15
CA THR A 280 -0.44 6.02 18.98
C THR A 280 -0.82 5.85 17.52
N ALA A 281 -2.05 5.39 17.29
CA ALA A 281 -2.71 5.29 16.01
C ALA A 281 -4.24 5.20 16.26
N PRO A 282 -5.09 5.33 15.22
CA PRO A 282 -6.54 5.14 15.36
C PRO A 282 -6.92 3.75 15.91
N ASP A 283 -6.20 2.71 15.47
CA ASP A 283 -6.36 1.32 15.93
C ASP A 283 -4.99 0.76 16.39
N PRO A 284 -4.90 0.05 17.53
CA PRO A 284 -3.65 -0.56 17.99
C PRO A 284 -3.05 -1.59 17.02
N ARG A 285 -3.84 -2.18 16.12
CA ARG A 285 -3.36 -3.09 15.07
C ARG A 285 -2.45 -2.38 14.06
N ASN A 286 -2.63 -1.07 13.87
CA ASN A 286 -1.82 -0.29 12.93
C ASN A 286 -0.35 -0.16 13.36
N VAL A 287 -0.07 -0.27 14.66
CA VAL A 287 1.28 -0.12 15.22
C VAL A 287 2.00 -1.45 15.46
N GLN A 288 1.41 -2.58 15.08
CA GLN A 288 2.03 -3.90 15.31
C GLN A 288 3.36 -4.03 14.56
N ALA A 289 3.42 -3.54 13.32
CA ALA A 289 4.66 -3.48 12.56
C ALA A 289 5.72 -2.61 13.25
N VAL A 290 5.34 -1.50 13.92
CA VAL A 290 6.28 -0.68 14.68
C VAL A 290 6.92 -1.50 15.79
N PHE A 291 6.12 -2.25 16.55
CA PHE A 291 6.63 -3.14 17.61
C PHE A 291 7.51 -4.27 17.06
N GLU A 292 7.10 -4.93 15.96
CA GLU A 292 7.88 -6.00 15.33
C GLU A 292 9.28 -5.50 14.90
N PHE A 293 9.34 -4.38 14.19
CA PHE A 293 10.61 -3.83 13.71
C PHE A 293 11.47 -3.28 14.85
N ALA A 294 10.87 -2.68 15.88
CA ALA A 294 11.60 -2.25 17.07
C ALA A 294 12.19 -3.44 17.84
N GLU A 295 11.43 -4.54 17.97
CA GLU A 295 11.91 -5.78 18.60
C GLU A 295 13.10 -6.37 17.83
N ARG A 296 12.96 -6.51 16.51
CA ARG A 296 14.01 -7.04 15.63
C ARG A 296 15.27 -6.19 15.69
N ALA A 297 15.13 -4.87 15.66
CA ALA A 297 16.25 -3.93 15.78
C ALA A 297 16.97 -4.05 17.12
N LEU A 298 16.25 -4.00 18.24
CA LEU A 298 16.83 -4.10 19.57
C LEU A 298 17.53 -5.45 19.78
N ARG A 299 16.94 -6.55 19.30
CA ARG A 299 17.58 -7.88 19.33
C ARG A 299 18.85 -7.92 18.48
N ALA A 300 18.86 -7.35 17.28
CA ALA A 300 20.05 -7.27 16.42
C ALA A 300 21.18 -6.44 17.05
N LEU A 301 20.83 -5.48 17.91
CA LEU A 301 21.73 -4.68 18.73
C LEU A 301 22.15 -5.37 20.04
N GLY A 302 21.69 -6.60 20.30
CA GLY A 302 22.04 -7.38 21.48
C GLY A 302 21.21 -7.06 22.74
N VAL A 303 20.10 -6.33 22.60
CA VAL A 303 19.23 -5.94 23.73
C VAL A 303 18.14 -6.99 23.92
N ARG A 304 17.98 -7.47 25.16
CA ARG A 304 16.86 -8.33 25.54
C ARG A 304 15.57 -7.52 25.64
N VAL A 305 14.52 -8.04 25.02
CA VAL A 305 13.22 -7.38 24.91
C VAL A 305 12.11 -8.33 25.35
N ARG A 306 11.07 -7.77 25.96
CA ARG A 306 9.83 -8.45 26.35
C ARG A 306 8.64 -7.69 25.78
N LEU A 307 7.75 -8.41 25.12
CA LEU A 307 6.48 -7.87 24.62
C LEU A 307 5.37 -8.06 25.66
N GLU A 308 4.44 -7.12 25.71
CA GLU A 308 3.19 -7.22 26.48
C GLU A 308 2.00 -7.18 25.51
N GLU A 309 1.18 -8.21 25.56
CA GLU A 309 0.02 -8.37 24.69
C GLU A 309 -1.28 -8.23 25.47
N ARG A 310 -2.31 -7.67 24.83
CA ARG A 310 -3.67 -7.60 25.34
C ARG A 310 -4.63 -7.92 24.21
N GLY A 311 -5.41 -9.00 24.36
CA GLY A 311 -6.37 -9.43 23.35
C GLY A 311 -5.73 -9.81 22.00
N GLY A 312 -4.54 -10.43 22.02
CA GLY A 312 -3.81 -10.83 20.80
C GLY A 312 -3.12 -9.68 20.06
N VAL A 313 -3.01 -8.51 20.69
CA VAL A 313 -2.37 -7.32 20.12
C VAL A 313 -1.24 -6.86 21.04
N VAL A 314 -0.05 -6.63 20.49
CA VAL A 314 1.09 -6.09 21.25
C VAL A 314 0.80 -4.64 21.62
N THR A 315 0.90 -4.34 22.91
CA THR A 315 0.63 -3.02 23.48
C THR A 315 1.85 -2.37 24.11
N ALA A 316 2.89 -3.14 24.45
CA ALA A 316 4.15 -2.57 24.89
C ALA A 316 5.33 -3.47 24.53
N LEU A 317 6.49 -2.84 24.37
CA LEU A 317 7.81 -3.46 24.30
C LEU A 317 8.65 -2.88 25.44
N ARG A 318 9.23 -3.76 26.26
CA ARG A 318 10.10 -3.36 27.37
C ARG A 318 11.50 -3.95 27.23
N SER A 319 12.50 -3.16 27.59
CA SER A 319 13.90 -3.58 27.71
C SER A 319 14.55 -2.92 28.93
N SER A 320 15.81 -3.26 29.19
CA SER A 320 16.63 -2.58 30.19
C SER A 320 16.89 -1.11 29.83
N LEU A 321 16.98 -0.79 28.53
CA LEU A 321 17.32 0.54 28.02
C LEU A 321 16.10 1.47 27.86
N GLY A 322 14.88 0.92 27.85
CA GLY A 322 13.69 1.73 27.63
C GLY A 322 12.43 0.93 27.31
N THR A 323 11.36 1.66 27.00
CA THR A 323 10.04 1.10 26.69
C THR A 323 9.38 1.81 25.53
N ILE A 324 8.67 1.07 24.68
CA ILE A 324 7.70 1.58 23.70
C ILE A 324 6.32 1.13 24.17
N GLU A 325 5.37 2.04 24.30
CA GLU A 325 4.02 1.68 24.77
C GLU A 325 2.93 2.34 23.93
N TYR A 326 1.95 1.55 23.53
CA TYR A 326 0.76 2.03 22.83
C TYR A 326 -0.17 2.78 23.79
N ARG A 327 -0.66 3.92 23.32
CA ARG A 327 -1.75 4.68 23.95
C ARG A 327 -2.73 5.11 22.87
N SER A 328 -4.02 5.06 23.18
CA SER A 328 -5.03 5.65 22.29
C SER A 328 -4.80 7.17 22.17
N PRO A 329 -5.23 7.81 21.06
CA PRO A 329 -4.98 9.24 20.84
C PRO A 329 -5.45 10.13 22.00
N TYR A 330 -6.59 9.80 22.60
CA TYR A 330 -7.17 10.51 23.75
C TYR A 330 -6.37 10.33 25.05
N ARG A 331 -5.69 9.19 25.24
CA ARG A 331 -4.85 8.98 26.42
C ARG A 331 -3.48 9.61 26.26
N LEU A 332 -2.91 9.57 25.05
CA LEU A 332 -1.56 10.07 24.76
C LEU A 332 -1.38 11.53 25.20
N ILE A 333 -2.37 12.39 24.98
CA ILE A 333 -2.31 13.82 25.31
C ILE A 333 -2.12 14.13 26.81
N HIS A 334 -2.33 13.14 27.69
CA HIS A 334 -2.20 13.24 29.14
C HIS A 334 -0.95 12.53 29.69
N GLU A 335 -0.17 11.87 28.83
CA GLU A 335 1.01 11.11 29.20
C GLU A 335 2.28 11.99 29.17
N ARG A 336 3.34 11.49 29.81
CA ARG A 336 4.70 12.06 29.72
C ARG A 336 5.65 11.00 29.18
N ALA A 337 6.49 11.39 28.23
CA ALA A 337 7.47 10.52 27.58
C ALA A 337 8.54 11.36 26.86
N ASP A 338 9.66 10.72 26.54
CA ASP A 338 10.79 11.34 25.84
C ASP A 338 10.48 11.55 24.36
N LEU A 339 9.60 10.73 23.79
CA LEU A 339 9.13 10.82 22.41
C LEU A 339 7.67 10.35 22.31
N ALA A 340 6.86 11.09 21.54
CA ALA A 340 5.57 10.63 21.06
C ALA A 340 5.64 10.32 19.56
N MET A 341 5.20 9.13 19.15
CA MET A 341 5.05 8.74 17.75
C MET A 341 3.58 8.56 17.42
N VAL A 342 3.12 9.21 16.36
CA VAL A 342 1.74 9.20 15.89
C VAL A 342 1.73 8.56 14.50
N ASP A 343 1.37 7.28 14.42
CA ASP A 343 1.19 6.58 13.15
C ASP A 343 -0.26 6.70 12.65
N GLU A 344 -0.43 6.66 11.33
CA GLU A 344 -1.68 7.02 10.64
C GLU A 344 -2.34 8.31 11.15
N ALA A 345 -1.53 9.37 11.27
CA ALA A 345 -1.95 10.65 11.82
C ALA A 345 -3.14 11.29 11.09
N ALA A 346 -3.36 10.98 9.80
CA ALA A 346 -4.55 11.41 9.07
C ALA A 346 -5.87 10.83 9.60
N GLY A 347 -5.84 9.69 10.28
CA GLY A 347 -7.01 9.13 10.97
C GLY A 347 -7.29 9.76 12.32
N ILE A 348 -6.47 10.72 12.78
CA ILE A 348 -6.62 11.37 14.08
C ILE A 348 -7.10 12.82 13.90
N PRO A 349 -8.10 13.28 14.68
CA PRO A 349 -8.56 14.66 14.63
C PRO A 349 -7.43 15.68 14.80
N VAL A 350 -7.37 16.67 13.90
CA VAL A 350 -6.35 17.73 13.89
C VAL A 350 -6.16 18.42 15.26
N PRO A 351 -7.22 18.74 16.04
CA PRO A 351 -7.02 19.32 17.37
C PRO A 351 -6.24 18.42 18.34
N LEU A 352 -6.39 17.09 18.24
CA LEU A 352 -5.61 16.15 19.05
C LEU A 352 -4.15 16.12 18.61
N LEU A 353 -3.88 16.20 17.30
CA LEU A 353 -2.50 16.28 16.79
C LEU A 353 -1.77 17.50 17.36
N PHE A 354 -2.39 18.68 17.36
CA PHE A 354 -1.81 19.88 18.00
C PHE A 354 -1.66 19.76 19.51
N ARG A 355 -2.57 19.04 20.18
CA ARG A 355 -2.43 18.79 21.61
C ARG A 355 -1.23 17.90 21.91
N VAL A 356 -0.99 16.86 21.10
CA VAL A 356 0.25 16.06 21.17
C VAL A 356 1.47 16.95 20.94
N LEU A 357 1.48 17.79 19.91
CA LEU A 357 2.57 18.72 19.62
C LEU A 357 2.93 19.62 20.82
N ARG A 358 1.92 20.04 21.59
CA ARG A 358 2.10 20.91 22.76
C ARG A 358 2.54 20.15 24.01
N SER A 359 2.10 18.90 24.16
CA SER A 359 2.39 18.05 25.32
C SER A 359 3.78 17.43 25.29
N PHE A 360 4.38 17.24 24.11
CA PHE A 360 5.64 16.54 23.94
C PHE A 360 6.69 17.45 23.28
N ARG A 361 7.95 17.34 23.74
CA ARG A 361 9.08 18.11 23.18
C ARG A 361 9.56 17.54 21.85
N ARG A 362 9.50 16.21 21.71
CA ARG A 362 9.92 15.46 20.53
C ARG A 362 8.73 14.66 20.03
N VAL A 363 8.38 14.84 18.75
CA VAL A 363 7.22 14.17 18.15
C VAL A 363 7.57 13.62 16.77
N VAL A 364 7.09 12.42 16.46
CA VAL A 364 7.07 11.90 15.09
C VAL A 364 5.62 11.80 14.62
N TYR A 365 5.29 12.45 13.52
CA TYR A 365 4.03 12.23 12.81
C TYR A 365 4.28 11.37 11.59
N SER A 366 3.45 10.34 11.41
CA SER A 366 3.56 9.39 10.32
C SER A 366 2.18 9.22 9.69
N SER A 367 2.07 9.42 8.37
CA SER A 367 0.76 9.33 7.69
C SER A 367 0.87 8.92 6.25
N THR A 368 -0.17 8.27 5.73
CA THR A 368 -0.33 8.11 4.28
C THR A 368 -0.76 9.42 3.62
N ILE A 369 -0.14 9.80 2.49
CA ILE A 369 -0.55 10.98 1.69
C ILE A 369 -1.71 10.59 0.75
N HIS A 370 -1.46 9.58 -0.10
CA HIS A 370 -2.40 9.07 -1.09
C HIS A 370 -2.74 7.62 -0.76
N GLY A 371 -4.00 7.38 -0.40
CA GLY A 371 -4.49 6.05 -0.04
C GLY A 371 -5.99 5.96 -0.28
N TYR A 372 -6.46 4.75 -0.63
CA TYR A 372 -7.88 4.49 -0.92
C TYR A 372 -8.81 4.74 0.28
N GLU A 373 -8.25 4.92 1.48
CA GLU A 373 -8.98 5.22 2.73
C GLU A 373 -9.27 6.73 2.92
N GLY A 374 -8.83 7.59 1.99
CA GLY A 374 -9.35 8.97 1.83
C GLY A 374 -9.06 9.99 2.95
N ALA A 375 -8.42 9.59 4.06
CA ALA A 375 -8.22 10.45 5.23
C ALA A 375 -7.10 11.51 5.08
N GLY A 376 -6.18 11.34 4.11
CA GLY A 376 -4.91 12.09 4.03
C GLY A 376 -5.00 13.60 3.77
N ARG A 377 -6.12 14.10 3.22
CA ARG A 377 -6.24 15.51 2.81
C ARG A 377 -6.34 16.48 4.00
N GLY A 378 -7.06 16.10 5.06
CA GLY A 378 -7.19 16.95 6.25
C GLY A 378 -5.85 17.14 6.97
N PHE A 379 -5.07 16.06 7.06
CA PHE A 379 -3.71 16.08 7.57
C PHE A 379 -2.78 16.92 6.69
N SER A 380 -2.73 16.64 5.40
CA SER A 380 -1.76 17.28 4.50
C SER A 380 -2.06 18.76 4.26
N LEU A 381 -3.33 19.14 4.07
CA LEU A 381 -3.71 20.52 3.73
C LEU A 381 -3.87 21.43 4.96
N ARG A 382 -4.35 20.90 6.10
CA ARG A 382 -4.59 21.72 7.29
C ARG A 382 -3.49 21.59 8.33
N PHE A 383 -3.17 20.35 8.74
CA PHE A 383 -2.20 20.13 9.81
C PHE A 383 -0.77 20.44 9.37
N LEU A 384 -0.29 19.91 8.25
CA LEU A 384 1.09 20.16 7.80
C LEU A 384 1.34 21.64 7.44
N LYS A 385 0.32 22.32 6.90
CA LYS A 385 0.41 23.76 6.62
C LYS A 385 0.57 24.54 7.92
N ALA A 386 -0.32 24.32 8.89
CA ALA A 386 -0.26 25.02 10.16
C ALA A 386 0.99 24.64 10.98
N LEU A 387 1.45 23.38 10.92
CA LEU A 387 2.70 22.94 11.55
C LEU A 387 3.93 23.71 11.03
N ASN A 388 3.96 24.02 9.73
CA ASN A 388 5.05 24.82 9.14
C ASN A 388 5.04 26.28 9.57
N GLU A 389 3.90 26.79 10.04
CA GLU A 389 3.73 28.18 10.49
C GLU A 389 4.04 28.33 11.99
N GLU A 390 4.17 27.21 12.72
CA GLU A 390 4.53 27.21 14.16
C GLU A 390 5.98 27.65 14.36
N ARG A 391 6.18 28.58 15.30
CA ARG A 391 7.52 29.11 15.64
C ARG A 391 8.15 28.34 16.79
N GLY A 392 9.48 28.25 16.80
CA GLY A 392 10.23 27.60 17.88
C GLY A 392 10.14 26.07 17.86
N ILE A 393 9.83 25.50 16.69
CA ILE A 393 9.80 24.05 16.45
C ILE A 393 10.65 23.78 15.21
N GLU A 394 11.62 22.88 15.33
CA GLU A 394 12.39 22.38 14.20
C GLU A 394 11.59 21.24 13.54
N VAL A 395 11.10 21.49 12.32
CA VAL A 395 10.30 20.51 11.56
C VAL A 395 11.14 19.92 10.44
N GLU A 396 11.39 18.62 10.52
CA GLU A 396 12.03 17.84 9.47
C GLU A 396 10.98 16.97 8.78
N LYS A 397 10.97 16.95 7.45
CA LYS A 397 10.01 16.17 6.65
C LYS A 397 10.77 15.19 5.77
N VAL A 398 10.37 13.93 5.82
CA VAL A 398 10.90 12.86 4.98
C VAL A 398 9.74 12.18 4.27
N GLU A 399 9.84 12.08 2.95
CA GLU A 399 8.83 11.43 2.12
C GLU A 399 9.35 10.08 1.61
N LEU A 400 8.67 8.99 1.96
CA LEU A 400 9.01 7.64 1.48
C LEU A 400 8.22 7.35 0.21
N LYS A 401 8.94 7.27 -0.91
CA LYS A 401 8.44 7.07 -2.27
C LYS A 401 8.71 5.66 -2.79
N GLU A 402 9.84 5.09 -2.42
CA GLU A 402 10.32 3.82 -2.96
C GLU A 402 9.57 2.62 -2.35
N PRO A 403 8.91 1.77 -3.17
CA PRO A 403 8.28 0.55 -2.68
C PRO A 403 9.26 -0.43 -2.06
N ILE A 404 8.85 -1.12 -0.99
CA ILE A 404 9.69 -2.13 -0.34
C ILE A 404 9.52 -3.53 -0.92
N ARG A 405 8.38 -3.80 -1.59
CA ARG A 405 8.00 -5.13 -2.09
C ARG A 405 8.37 -5.37 -3.55
N TYR A 406 8.34 -4.33 -4.37
CA TYR A 406 8.62 -4.36 -5.81
C TYR A 406 9.52 -3.17 -6.18
N ALA A 407 10.07 -3.18 -7.39
CA ALA A 407 10.93 -2.11 -7.88
C ALA A 407 10.15 -0.85 -8.29
N PRO A 408 10.78 0.35 -8.26
CA PRO A 408 10.19 1.57 -8.81
C PRO A 408 9.73 1.42 -10.26
N GLY A 409 8.73 2.22 -10.64
CA GLY A 409 8.17 2.22 -12.00
C GLY A 409 7.38 0.95 -12.34
N ASP A 410 6.92 0.22 -11.32
CA ASP A 410 6.09 -0.96 -11.48
C ASP A 410 4.80 -0.61 -12.24
N PRO A 411 4.52 -1.26 -13.38
CA PRO A 411 3.39 -0.87 -14.22
C PRO A 411 2.04 -1.19 -13.57
N ILE A 412 2.01 -2.18 -12.68
CA ILE A 412 0.79 -2.57 -11.97
C ILE A 412 0.45 -1.55 -10.87
N GLU A 413 1.47 -0.95 -10.25
CA GLU A 413 1.27 0.19 -9.35
C GLU A 413 0.67 1.37 -10.13
N SER A 414 1.28 1.74 -11.26
CA SER A 414 0.76 2.85 -12.08
C SER A 414 -0.68 2.61 -12.51
N TRP A 415 -1.02 1.38 -12.92
CA TRP A 415 -2.37 0.99 -13.25
C TRP A 415 -3.32 1.13 -12.05
N LEU A 416 -2.92 0.66 -10.86
CA LEU A 416 -3.76 0.69 -9.67
C LEU A 416 -4.08 2.14 -9.28
N TYR A 417 -3.07 3.00 -9.25
CA TYR A 417 -3.20 4.41 -8.86
C TYR A 417 -4.04 5.21 -9.84
N ASP A 418 -3.85 5.02 -11.14
CA ASP A 418 -4.71 5.63 -12.16
C ASP A 418 -6.14 5.08 -12.04
N THR A 419 -6.32 3.75 -12.01
CA THR A 419 -7.64 3.11 -11.98
C THR A 419 -8.48 3.59 -10.80
N LEU A 420 -7.88 3.65 -9.60
CA LEU A 420 -8.52 4.08 -8.36
C LEU A 420 -8.46 5.59 -8.10
N LEU A 421 -7.83 6.37 -8.98
CA LEU A 421 -7.67 7.83 -8.87
C LEU A 421 -7.00 8.27 -7.56
N LEU A 422 -5.95 7.55 -7.14
CA LEU A 422 -5.29 7.79 -5.86
C LEU A 422 -4.41 9.04 -5.86
N ASP A 423 -3.84 9.40 -7.02
CA ASP A 423 -2.98 10.59 -7.21
C ASP A 423 -3.74 11.81 -7.76
N ALA A 424 -5.07 11.85 -7.60
CA ALA A 424 -5.87 12.96 -8.09
C ALA A 424 -5.69 14.21 -7.20
N GLU A 425 -4.76 15.08 -7.58
CA GLU A 425 -4.62 16.42 -7.01
C GLU A 425 -5.57 17.43 -7.69
N PRO A 426 -6.14 18.40 -6.94
CA PRO A 426 -6.87 19.49 -7.56
C PRO A 426 -5.95 20.27 -8.53
N PRO A 427 -6.47 20.72 -9.68
CA PRO A 427 -5.67 21.53 -10.59
C PRO A 427 -5.14 22.77 -9.87
N GLN A 428 -3.90 23.14 -10.15
CA GLN A 428 -3.37 24.40 -9.66
C GLN A 428 -4.18 25.54 -10.24
N LEU A 429 -4.65 26.45 -9.37
CA LEU A 429 -5.38 27.65 -9.79
C LEU A 429 -4.58 28.38 -10.86
N THR A 430 -5.16 28.46 -12.05
CA THR A 430 -4.59 29.18 -13.19
C THR A 430 -4.52 30.69 -12.91
N GLY A 431 -3.67 31.40 -13.64
CA GLY A 431 -3.58 32.87 -13.51
C GLY A 431 -4.91 33.58 -13.78
N GLU A 432 -5.74 33.02 -14.67
CA GLU A 432 -7.08 33.51 -14.97
C GLU A 432 -8.03 33.35 -13.77
N GLU A 433 -8.02 32.19 -13.10
CA GLU A 433 -8.84 31.94 -11.90
C GLU A 433 -8.41 32.79 -10.69
N ARG A 434 -7.14 33.23 -10.66
CA ARG A 434 -6.62 34.18 -9.66
C ARG A 434 -6.94 35.63 -9.98
N SER A 435 -7.40 35.93 -11.19
CA SER A 435 -7.71 37.29 -11.62
C SER A 435 -9.20 37.56 -11.48
N ILE A 436 -9.56 38.62 -10.74
CA ILE A 436 -10.92 39.18 -10.74
C ILE A 436 -11.01 40.12 -11.94
N GLN A 437 -10.90 39.60 -13.16
CA GLN A 437 -11.35 40.37 -14.32
C GLN A 437 -12.79 39.97 -14.60
N PRO A 438 -13.78 40.83 -14.28
CA PRO A 438 -15.14 40.56 -14.71
C PRO A 438 -15.12 40.40 -16.24
N ARG A 439 -15.76 39.35 -16.76
CA ARG A 439 -16.04 39.24 -18.20
C ARG A 439 -16.95 40.41 -18.56
N ILE A 440 -16.35 41.54 -18.94
CA ILE A 440 -17.06 42.61 -19.61
C ILE A 440 -17.39 42.03 -20.99
N GLY A 441 -18.62 41.55 -21.14
CA GLY A 441 -19.15 41.21 -22.45
C GLY A 441 -19.06 42.42 -23.38
N PRO A 442 -19.02 42.21 -24.72
CA PRO A 442 -18.80 43.29 -25.66
C PRO A 442 -19.87 44.37 -25.44
N THR A 443 -19.43 45.56 -25.06
CA THR A 443 -20.25 46.77 -25.12
C THR A 443 -20.68 46.93 -26.57
N THR A 444 -21.96 46.72 -26.84
CA THR A 444 -22.60 47.14 -28.08
C THR A 444 -22.48 48.65 -28.16
N SER A 445 -21.45 49.15 -28.83
CA SER A 445 -21.37 50.54 -29.25
C SER A 445 -22.35 50.71 -30.40
N SER A 446 -23.55 51.18 -30.07
CA SER A 446 -24.44 51.82 -31.03
C SER A 446 -23.72 53.03 -31.65
N SER A 447 -23.47 52.96 -32.95
CA SER A 447 -23.28 54.14 -33.82
C SER A 447 -24.49 54.21 -34.74
#